data_AF-A0A835B180-F1
#
_entry.id   AF-A0A835B180-F1
#
_cell.length_a   1.000
_cell.length_b   1.000
_cell.length_c   1.000
_cell.angle_alpha   90.00
_cell.angle_beta   90.00
_cell.angle_gamma   90.00
#
_symmetry.space_group_name_H-M   'P 1'
#
loop_
_entity.id
_entity.type
_entity.pdbx_description
1 polymer ?
#
loop_
_entity_poly.entity_id
_entity_poly.type
_entity_poly.pdbx_seq_one_letter_code
_entity_poly.pdbx_strand_id
1 'polypeptide(L)'
;MYMRCAGTCAIVACTVCVEAVHRLEHDKLHGEGTFKWSAALSALDRLFIACILDATWTPANGANVGKVLTKIQQMGGVLATSTAPYALQLPLRSWRRHTWHDGSRLSPERVAALLDSHGPCVGVLWVCPWYYHFDARGHDDALVYSGCGRGEDDREQSKRLYPGTVGSHAVVCFAYRFCSGGGDEMHVLVRDNHEAAANGPQRWIDVEEIDTLYTLSVERA
;
A
#
# COMPACT_ATOMS: atom_id res chain seq x y z
N MET A 1 1.88 -20.08 -3.00
CA MET A 1 0.91 -19.90 -4.10
C MET A 1 0.06 -18.68 -3.73
N TYR A 2 0.41 -17.48 -4.21
CA TYR A 2 -0.38 -16.28 -3.93
C TYR A 2 -1.73 -16.41 -4.62
N MET A 3 -2.81 -16.38 -3.84
CA MET A 3 -4.17 -16.46 -4.34
C MET A 3 -4.48 -15.22 -5.20
N ARG A 4 -4.40 -15.40 -6.52
CA ARG A 4 -4.72 -14.42 -7.58
C ARG A 4 -6.22 -14.13 -7.66
N CYS A 5 -6.84 -13.69 -6.58
CA CYS A 5 -8.20 -13.14 -6.66
C CYS A 5 -8.10 -11.66 -7.02
N ALA A 6 -8.74 -11.26 -8.13
CA ALA A 6 -8.93 -9.86 -8.49
C ALA A 6 -9.51 -9.08 -7.29
N GLY A 7 -9.07 -7.84 -7.08
CA GLY A 7 -9.58 -6.99 -6.01
C GLY A 7 -9.02 -7.26 -4.60
N THR A 8 -7.92 -7.99 -4.45
CA THR A 8 -7.26 -8.25 -3.14
C THR A 8 -6.18 -7.24 -2.75
N CYS A 9 -5.94 -6.20 -3.57
CA CYS A 9 -4.88 -5.21 -3.37
C CYS A 9 -4.91 -4.55 -2.00
N ALA A 10 -6.09 -4.13 -1.52
CA ALA A 10 -6.23 -3.51 -0.19
C ALA A 10 -5.82 -4.47 0.94
N ILE A 11 -6.18 -5.75 0.84
CA ILE A 11 -5.85 -6.77 1.85
C ILE A 11 -4.34 -6.99 1.88
N VAL A 12 -3.73 -7.23 0.73
CA VAL A 12 -2.28 -7.46 0.64
C VAL A 12 -1.49 -6.22 1.07
N ALA A 13 -1.84 -5.03 0.56
CA ALA A 13 -1.15 -3.79 0.90
C ALA A 13 -1.24 -3.48 2.39
N CYS A 14 -2.40 -3.64 3.02
CA CYS A 14 -2.55 -3.42 4.46
C CYS A 14 -1.70 -4.41 5.27
N THR A 15 -1.75 -5.70 4.94
CA THR A 15 -0.98 -6.73 5.66
C THR A 15 0.53 -6.47 5.56
N VAL A 16 1.03 -6.21 4.35
CA VAL A 16 2.46 -5.95 4.11
C VAL A 16 2.89 -4.63 4.77
N CYS A 17 2.05 -3.60 4.75
CA CYS A 17 2.37 -2.33 5.38
C CYS A 17 2.47 -2.46 6.92
N VAL A 18 1.58 -3.22 7.56
CA VAL A 18 1.67 -3.49 9.01
C VAL A 18 2.98 -4.18 9.35
N GLU A 19 3.35 -5.23 8.62
CA GLU A 19 4.64 -5.91 8.81
C GLU A 19 5.82 -4.95 8.62
N ALA A 20 5.79 -4.11 7.58
CA ALA A 20 6.88 -3.19 7.26
C ALA A 20 7.06 -2.11 8.34
N VAL A 21 5.98 -1.60 8.93
CA VAL A 21 6.05 -0.65 10.05
C VAL A 21 6.58 -1.33 11.32
N HIS A 22 6.19 -2.57 11.59
CA HIS A 22 6.80 -3.36 12.68
C HIS A 22 8.29 -3.58 12.50
N ARG A 23 8.72 -3.94 11.28
CA ARG A 23 10.14 -4.05 10.93
C ARG A 23 10.89 -2.75 11.20
N LEU A 24 10.35 -1.62 10.74
CA LEU A 24 10.95 -0.31 10.95
C LEU A 24 11.12 0.03 12.44
N GLU A 25 10.06 -0.15 13.24
CA GLU A 25 10.11 0.15 14.68
C GLU A 25 11.05 -0.78 15.44
N HIS A 26 11.15 -2.05 15.05
CA HIS A 26 12.11 -2.99 15.61
C HIS A 26 13.55 -2.59 15.27
N ASP A 27 13.83 -2.30 14.00
CA ASP A 27 15.17 -1.97 13.54
C ASP A 27 15.69 -0.65 14.15
N LYS A 28 14.81 0.32 14.43
CA LYS A 28 15.13 1.54 15.21
C LYS A 28 15.69 1.23 16.62
N LEU A 29 15.30 0.11 17.22
CA LEU A 29 15.68 -0.27 18.59
C LEU A 29 16.82 -1.29 18.64
N HIS A 30 16.86 -2.20 17.67
CA HIS A 30 17.73 -3.39 17.70
C HIS A 30 18.80 -3.40 16.61
N GLY A 31 18.77 -2.44 15.69
CA GLY A 31 19.67 -2.35 14.54
C GLY A 31 19.03 -2.90 13.27
N GLU A 32 19.48 -2.37 12.13
CA GLU A 32 18.94 -2.70 10.80
C GLU A 32 19.05 -4.19 10.47
N GLY A 33 17.98 -4.76 9.91
CA GLY A 33 17.97 -6.15 9.43
C GLY A 33 17.86 -7.21 10.53
N THR A 34 17.56 -6.81 11.77
CA THR A 34 17.43 -7.73 12.89
C THR A 34 16.02 -8.30 13.03
N PHE A 35 15.01 -7.70 12.38
CA PHE A 35 13.64 -8.21 12.34
C PHE A 35 13.52 -9.49 11.51
N LYS A 36 13.10 -10.59 12.14
CA LYS A 36 13.05 -11.94 11.53
C LYS A 36 11.64 -12.41 11.17
N TRP A 37 10.64 -11.56 11.38
CA TRP A 37 9.24 -11.90 11.17
C TRP A 37 8.78 -11.50 9.78
N SER A 38 7.88 -12.30 9.21
CA SER A 38 7.20 -11.98 7.94
C SER A 38 5.75 -12.40 8.06
N ALA A 39 4.84 -11.62 7.47
CA ALA A 39 3.43 -11.90 7.43
C ALA A 39 3.22 -13.31 6.87
N ALA A 40 2.53 -14.14 7.65
CA ALA A 40 2.28 -15.51 7.26
C ALA A 40 1.30 -15.52 6.08
N LEU A 41 1.46 -16.46 5.14
CA LEU A 41 0.45 -16.66 4.10
C LEU A 41 -0.94 -16.92 4.70
N SER A 42 -0.98 -17.67 5.81
CA SER A 42 -2.20 -17.91 6.57
C SER A 42 -2.82 -16.65 7.18
N ALA A 43 -2.05 -15.57 7.36
CA ALA A 43 -2.58 -14.28 7.80
C ALA A 43 -3.42 -13.63 6.71
N LEU A 44 -2.95 -13.69 5.45
CA LEU A 44 -3.70 -13.21 4.30
C LEU A 44 -4.99 -14.01 4.11
N ASP A 45 -4.93 -15.34 4.23
CA ASP A 45 -6.12 -16.20 4.09
C ASP A 45 -7.15 -15.90 5.18
N ARG A 46 -6.71 -15.77 6.44
CA ARG A 46 -7.59 -15.42 7.57
C ARG A 46 -8.23 -14.06 7.40
N LEU A 47 -7.44 -13.05 7.01
CA LEU A 47 -7.97 -11.70 6.77
C LEU A 47 -8.93 -11.68 5.59
N PHE A 48 -8.63 -12.41 4.52
CA PHE A 48 -9.50 -12.52 3.36
C PHE A 48 -10.85 -13.14 3.73
N ILE A 49 -10.85 -14.27 4.45
CA ILE A 49 -12.07 -14.91 4.94
C ILE A 49 -12.86 -13.95 5.85
N ALA A 50 -12.19 -13.28 6.79
CA ALA A 50 -12.85 -12.33 7.68
C ALA A 50 -13.47 -11.14 6.91
N CYS A 51 -12.77 -10.63 5.89
CA CYS A 51 -13.29 -9.56 5.03
C CYS A 51 -14.48 -10.02 4.17
N ILE A 52 -14.53 -11.27 3.74
CA ILE A 52 -15.69 -11.85 3.05
C ILE A 52 -16.89 -11.92 4.00
N LEU A 53 -16.70 -12.51 5.19
CA LEU A 53 -17.78 -12.76 6.15
C LEU A 53 -18.45 -11.45 6.60
N ASP A 54 -17.67 -10.37 6.72
CA ASP A 54 -18.17 -9.06 7.13
C ASP A 54 -18.47 -8.12 5.94
N ALA A 55 -18.57 -8.65 4.72
CA ALA A 55 -18.85 -7.91 3.48
C ALA A 55 -17.95 -6.68 3.27
N THR A 56 -16.73 -6.71 3.83
CA THR A 56 -15.69 -5.69 3.62
C THR A 56 -15.06 -5.84 2.24
N TRP A 57 -15.01 -7.06 1.73
CA TRP A 57 -14.56 -7.40 0.39
C TRP A 57 -15.71 -8.01 -0.41
N THR A 58 -15.85 -7.60 -1.67
CA THR A 58 -16.73 -8.29 -2.64
C THR A 58 -16.01 -8.50 -3.97
N PRO A 59 -16.37 -9.54 -4.76
CA PRO A 59 -15.75 -9.78 -6.06
C PRO A 59 -15.88 -8.62 -7.03
N ALA A 60 -17.00 -7.87 -6.96
CA ALA A 60 -17.28 -6.77 -7.87
C ALA A 60 -16.49 -5.48 -7.53
N ASN A 61 -16.26 -5.22 -6.24
CA ASN A 61 -15.79 -3.91 -5.78
C ASN A 61 -14.42 -3.96 -5.07
N GLY A 62 -13.88 -5.14 -4.81
CA GLY A 62 -12.72 -5.30 -3.94
C GLY A 62 -13.03 -4.88 -2.50
N ALA A 63 -12.05 -4.30 -1.80
CA ALA A 63 -12.20 -3.83 -0.43
C ALA A 63 -11.70 -2.39 -0.24
N ASN A 64 -12.34 -1.67 0.67
CA ASN A 64 -11.88 -0.35 1.11
C ASN A 64 -10.74 -0.48 2.14
N VAL A 65 -9.62 0.21 1.92
CA VAL A 65 -8.43 0.18 2.79
C VAL A 65 -8.77 0.48 4.25
N GLY A 66 -9.55 1.51 4.54
CA GLY A 66 -9.92 1.85 5.93
C GLY A 66 -10.73 0.75 6.63
N LYS A 67 -11.62 0.07 5.90
CA LYS A 67 -12.37 -1.08 6.44
C LYS A 67 -11.44 -2.28 6.68
N VAL A 68 -10.49 -2.54 5.79
CA VAL A 68 -9.48 -3.60 5.97
C VAL A 68 -8.60 -3.31 7.18
N LEU A 69 -8.09 -2.08 7.33
CA LEU A 69 -7.29 -1.69 8.50
C LEU A 69 -8.07 -1.83 9.80
N THR A 70 -9.34 -1.41 9.82
CA THR A 70 -10.25 -1.66 10.96
C THR A 70 -10.38 -3.14 11.26
N LYS A 71 -10.53 -3.99 10.23
CA LYS A 71 -10.62 -5.44 10.40
C LYS A 71 -9.34 -6.02 10.99
N ILE A 72 -8.17 -5.60 10.52
CA ILE A 72 -6.88 -6.00 11.07
C ILE A 72 -6.79 -5.64 12.56
N GLN A 73 -7.19 -4.42 12.94
CA GLN A 73 -7.21 -4.02 14.36
C GLN A 73 -8.13 -4.91 15.19
N GLN A 74 -9.34 -5.20 14.71
CA GLN A 74 -10.30 -6.09 15.40
C GLN A 74 -9.78 -7.53 15.55
N MET A 75 -8.96 -7.99 14.60
CA MET A 75 -8.29 -9.29 14.67
C MET A 75 -7.03 -9.28 15.55
N GLY A 76 -6.71 -8.15 16.18
CA GLY A 76 -5.52 -7.99 17.02
C GLY A 76 -4.22 -7.83 16.22
N GLY A 77 -4.28 -7.55 14.91
CA GLY A 77 -3.12 -7.34 14.04
C GLY A 77 -2.93 -8.38 12.94
N VAL A 78 -1.68 -8.50 12.47
CA VAL A 78 -1.28 -9.44 11.41
C VAL A 78 -0.50 -10.61 12.00
N LEU A 79 -0.90 -11.84 11.68
CA LEU A 79 -0.13 -13.01 12.07
C LEU A 79 1.18 -13.08 11.25
N ALA A 80 2.30 -13.21 11.92
CA ALA A 80 3.62 -13.35 11.33
C ALA A 80 4.29 -14.65 11.76
N THR A 81 5.15 -15.16 10.90
CA THR A 81 5.96 -16.35 11.13
C THR A 81 7.42 -16.02 10.90
N SER A 82 8.31 -16.73 11.57
CA SER A 82 9.75 -16.73 11.29
C SER A 82 10.19 -18.17 11.00
N THR A 83 11.49 -18.42 10.85
CA THR A 83 12.05 -19.77 10.75
C THR A 83 11.83 -20.62 12.02
N ALA A 84 11.32 -20.01 13.10
CA ALA A 84 11.00 -20.68 14.35
C ALA A 84 9.54 -21.21 14.37
N PRO A 85 9.21 -22.23 15.20
CA PRO A 85 7.93 -22.94 15.14
C PRO A 85 6.72 -22.15 15.67
N TYR A 86 6.90 -20.90 16.10
CA TYR A 86 5.85 -20.08 16.70
C TYR A 86 5.46 -18.93 15.77
N ALA A 87 4.16 -18.65 15.73
CA ALA A 87 3.61 -17.48 15.07
C ALA A 87 3.48 -16.34 16.08
N LEU A 88 3.84 -15.13 15.66
CA LEU A 88 3.74 -13.91 16.44
C LEU A 88 2.61 -13.05 15.87
N GLN A 89 1.80 -12.46 16.73
CA GLN A 89 0.83 -11.47 16.32
C GLN A 89 1.50 -10.09 16.25
N LEU A 90 1.42 -9.41 15.11
CA LEU A 90 1.92 -8.06 14.87
C LEU A 90 0.77 -7.05 15.05
N PRO A 91 0.59 -6.46 16.25
CA PRO A 91 -0.57 -5.62 16.56
C PRO A 91 -0.59 -4.32 15.75
N LEU A 92 -1.78 -3.93 15.29
CA LEU A 92 -2.05 -2.62 14.70
C LEU A 92 -2.79 -1.77 15.74
N ARG A 93 -2.14 -0.71 16.23
CA ARG A 93 -2.69 0.15 17.30
C ARG A 93 -3.71 1.14 16.76
N SER A 94 -3.34 1.87 15.71
CA SER A 94 -4.19 2.88 15.08
C SER A 94 -3.77 3.13 13.63
N TRP A 95 -4.65 3.78 12.88
CA TRP A 95 -4.37 4.27 11.53
C TRP A 95 -5.02 5.63 11.32
N ARG A 96 -4.48 6.41 10.38
CA ARG A 96 -5.06 7.70 9.98
C ARG A 96 -5.08 7.81 8.47
N ARG A 97 -6.22 8.23 7.93
CA ARG A 97 -6.42 8.57 6.52
C ARG A 97 -6.03 10.03 6.28
N HIS A 98 -5.35 10.31 5.18
CA HIS A 98 -4.96 11.65 4.70
C HIS A 98 -5.38 11.77 3.23
N THR A 99 -6.06 12.85 2.86
CA THR A 99 -6.49 13.12 1.48
C THR A 99 -6.11 14.54 1.04
N TRP A 100 -6.20 14.81 -0.26
CA TRP A 100 -5.98 16.16 -0.81
C TRP A 100 -7.05 17.16 -0.42
N HIS A 101 -8.27 16.71 -0.12
CA HIS A 101 -9.44 17.56 0.09
C HIS A 101 -9.81 17.80 1.56
N ASP A 102 -9.10 17.19 2.52
CA ASP A 102 -9.34 17.44 3.95
C ASP A 102 -8.52 18.64 4.48
N GLY A 103 -8.85 19.10 5.71
CA GLY A 103 -8.17 20.22 6.37
C GLY A 103 -6.68 19.99 6.68
N SER A 104 -6.14 18.81 6.35
CA SER A 104 -4.74 18.44 6.37
C SER A 104 -4.22 18.10 4.96
N ARG A 105 -4.66 18.89 3.98
CA ARG A 105 -4.32 18.81 2.55
C ARG A 105 -2.95 18.19 2.32
N LEU A 106 -2.95 17.00 1.70
CA LEU A 106 -1.72 16.41 1.17
C LEU A 106 -1.00 17.45 0.29
N SER A 107 0.31 17.47 0.43
CA SER A 107 1.28 18.17 -0.41
C SER A 107 2.49 17.23 -0.55
N PRO A 108 3.34 17.41 -1.55
CA PRO A 108 4.58 16.65 -1.66
C PRO A 108 5.37 16.61 -0.34
N GLU A 109 5.58 17.76 0.30
CA GLU A 109 6.30 17.89 1.58
C GLU A 109 5.56 17.18 2.70
N ARG A 110 4.22 17.21 2.70
CA ARG A 110 3.43 16.50 3.70
C ARG A 110 3.54 15.00 3.52
N VAL A 111 3.54 14.49 2.28
CA VAL A 111 3.75 13.06 2.00
C VAL A 111 5.14 12.63 2.45
N ALA A 112 6.17 13.40 2.13
CA ALA A 112 7.54 13.17 2.59
C ALA A 112 7.60 13.12 4.13
N ALA A 113 7.02 14.12 4.80
CA ALA A 113 6.98 14.17 6.26
C ALA A 113 6.22 12.98 6.88
N LEU A 114 5.15 12.48 6.24
CA LEU A 114 4.43 11.30 6.69
C LEU A 114 5.29 10.04 6.56
N LEU A 115 5.96 9.85 5.42
CA LEU A 115 6.87 8.71 5.18
C LEU A 115 8.07 8.75 6.13
N ASP A 116 8.66 9.91 6.39
CA ASP A 116 9.80 10.05 7.30
C ASP A 116 9.40 9.76 8.76
N SER A 117 8.24 10.24 9.20
CA SER A 117 7.81 10.14 10.60
C SER A 117 7.11 8.81 10.94
N HIS A 118 6.37 8.22 10.01
CA HIS A 118 5.59 6.99 10.23
C HIS A 118 6.15 5.77 9.50
N GLY A 119 7.08 5.96 8.55
CA GLY A 119 7.58 4.90 7.71
C GLY A 119 6.62 4.53 6.58
N PRO A 120 6.61 3.25 6.15
CA PRO A 120 5.74 2.77 5.10
C PRO A 120 4.26 3.07 5.35
N CYS A 121 3.55 3.47 4.30
CA CYS A 121 2.13 3.83 4.31
C CYS A 121 1.35 3.03 3.28
N VAL A 122 0.03 2.87 3.47
CA VAL A 122 -0.83 2.33 2.40
C VAL A 122 -1.28 3.49 1.53
N GLY A 123 -0.95 3.45 0.24
CA GLY A 123 -1.42 4.39 -0.78
C GLY A 123 -2.59 3.82 -1.57
N VAL A 124 -3.50 4.69 -1.99
CA VAL A 124 -4.56 4.39 -2.96
C VAL A 124 -4.38 5.30 -4.15
N LEU A 125 -4.39 4.74 -5.36
CA LEU A 125 -4.32 5.48 -6.62
C LEU A 125 -5.34 4.94 -7.63
N TRP A 126 -5.62 5.71 -8.68
CA TRP A 126 -6.41 5.28 -9.83
C TRP A 126 -5.51 4.68 -10.91
N VAL A 127 -5.79 3.45 -11.33
CA VAL A 127 -4.99 2.72 -12.33
C VAL A 127 -5.77 2.43 -13.61
N CYS A 128 -5.06 2.37 -14.73
CA CYS A 128 -5.53 1.76 -15.98
C CYS A 128 -4.49 0.77 -16.54
N PRO A 129 -4.77 0.06 -17.64
CA PRO A 129 -3.93 -1.04 -18.12
C PRO A 129 -2.44 -0.71 -18.31
N TRP A 130 -2.08 0.54 -18.60
CA TRP A 130 -0.68 0.91 -18.77
C TRP A 130 0.16 0.86 -17.49
N TYR A 131 -0.48 0.89 -16.32
CA TYR A 131 0.17 0.94 -15.01
C TYR A 131 1.06 -0.30 -14.81
N TYR A 132 0.64 -1.42 -15.40
CA TYR A 132 1.35 -2.69 -15.33
C TYR A 132 2.68 -2.70 -16.09
N HIS A 133 2.93 -1.74 -17.00
CA HIS A 133 4.17 -1.65 -17.77
C HIS A 133 5.29 -0.89 -17.05
N PHE A 134 5.00 -0.22 -15.95
CA PHE A 134 6.01 0.47 -15.14
C PHE A 134 6.70 -0.53 -14.20
N ASP A 135 8.03 -0.53 -14.15
CA ASP A 135 8.83 -1.31 -13.20
C ASP A 135 10.14 -0.59 -12.88
N ALA A 136 10.28 -0.14 -11.64
CA ALA A 136 11.45 0.55 -11.11
C ALA A 136 12.63 -0.40 -10.79
N ARG A 137 12.40 -1.72 -10.72
CA ARG A 137 13.50 -2.71 -10.53
C ARG A 137 14.14 -3.15 -11.85
N GLY A 138 13.52 -2.80 -12.98
CA GLY A 138 13.96 -3.19 -14.32
C GLY A 138 14.99 -2.23 -14.92
N HIS A 139 14.94 -2.11 -16.25
CA HIS A 139 15.90 -1.37 -17.06
C HIS A 139 15.83 0.15 -16.95
N ASP A 140 14.82 0.72 -16.27
CA ASP A 140 14.52 2.15 -16.37
C ASP A 140 13.94 2.76 -15.07
N ASP A 141 14.81 3.02 -14.09
CA ASP A 141 14.50 3.75 -12.83
C ASP A 141 14.04 5.21 -13.08
N ALA A 142 14.00 5.65 -14.34
CA ALA A 142 13.49 6.94 -14.76
C ALA A 142 11.98 6.94 -15.07
N LEU A 143 11.35 5.79 -15.34
CA LEU A 143 9.93 5.75 -15.69
C LEU A 143 9.04 6.02 -14.48
N VAL A 144 8.12 6.96 -14.64
CA VAL A 144 7.19 7.41 -13.60
C VAL A 144 5.76 7.26 -14.10
N TYR A 145 4.93 6.63 -13.29
CA TYR A 145 3.50 6.59 -13.54
C TYR A 145 2.87 7.93 -13.16
N SER A 146 2.45 8.70 -14.17
CA SER A 146 1.76 9.99 -14.03
C SER A 146 0.24 9.87 -14.17
N GLY A 147 -0.30 8.65 -14.04
CA GLY A 147 -1.72 8.39 -13.87
C GLY A 147 -2.67 8.74 -15.00
N CYS A 148 -3.94 8.43 -14.75
CA CYS A 148 -5.06 8.57 -15.68
C CYS A 148 -6.37 8.93 -14.95
N GLY A 149 -6.27 9.45 -13.72
CA GLY A 149 -7.42 9.60 -12.84
C GLY A 149 -7.22 10.62 -11.73
N ARG A 150 -6.35 11.63 -11.97
CA ARG A 150 -6.07 12.73 -11.04
C ARG A 150 -7.34 13.48 -10.67
N GLY A 151 -8.20 13.76 -11.65
CA GLY A 151 -9.53 14.34 -11.45
C GLY A 151 -10.69 13.40 -11.76
N GLU A 152 -11.90 13.82 -11.38
CA GLU A 152 -13.14 13.11 -11.73
C GLU A 152 -13.32 12.99 -13.25
N ASP A 153 -13.03 14.06 -14.00
CA ASP A 153 -13.09 14.07 -15.47
C ASP A 153 -12.11 13.06 -16.09
N ASP A 154 -10.87 12.97 -15.57
CA ASP A 154 -9.87 11.99 -16.03
C ASP A 154 -10.33 10.56 -15.75
N ARG A 155 -10.97 10.33 -14.60
CA ARG A 155 -11.55 9.02 -14.26
C ARG A 155 -12.69 8.65 -15.18
N GLU A 156 -13.57 9.59 -15.51
CA GLU A 156 -14.65 9.36 -16.47
C GLU A 156 -14.11 9.10 -17.88
N GLN A 157 -13.08 9.84 -18.30
CA GLN A 157 -12.43 9.61 -19.58
C GLN A 157 -11.74 8.24 -19.63
N SER A 158 -10.98 7.87 -18.59
CA SER A 158 -10.30 6.57 -18.53
C SER A 158 -11.28 5.40 -18.47
N LYS A 159 -12.44 5.53 -17.79
CA LYS A 159 -13.52 4.53 -17.86
C LYS A 159 -14.06 4.32 -19.28
N ARG A 160 -14.15 5.39 -20.08
CA ARG A 160 -14.58 5.31 -21.48
C ARG A 160 -13.52 4.68 -22.39
N LEU A 161 -12.25 5.02 -22.17
CA LEU A 161 -11.12 4.50 -22.97
C LEU A 161 -10.79 3.04 -22.63
N TYR A 162 -10.95 2.66 -21.37
CA TYR A 162 -10.55 1.36 -20.84
C TYR A 162 -11.69 0.71 -20.02
N PRO A 163 -12.80 0.31 -20.66
CA PRO A 163 -13.99 -0.15 -19.96
C PRO A 163 -13.73 -1.40 -19.14
N GLY A 164 -14.03 -1.35 -17.83
CA GLY A 164 -13.89 -2.48 -16.91
C GLY A 164 -12.46 -2.83 -16.52
N THR A 165 -11.46 -2.06 -16.97
CA THR A 165 -10.04 -2.30 -16.67
C THR A 165 -9.37 -1.12 -15.95
N VAL A 166 -10.18 -0.18 -15.45
CA VAL A 166 -9.75 0.93 -14.60
C VAL A 166 -10.35 0.80 -13.21
N GLY A 167 -9.66 1.33 -12.21
CA GLY A 167 -10.20 1.38 -10.86
C GLY A 167 -9.21 1.85 -9.81
N SER A 168 -9.71 1.99 -8.59
CA SER A 168 -8.87 2.24 -7.43
C SER A 168 -8.02 1.02 -7.10
N HIS A 169 -6.76 1.26 -6.78
CA HIS A 169 -5.78 0.23 -6.47
C HIS A 169 -4.96 0.63 -5.25
N ALA A 170 -4.68 -0.34 -4.37
CA ALA A 170 -3.95 -0.12 -3.13
C ALA A 170 -2.53 -0.68 -3.21
N VAL A 171 -1.57 0.10 -2.74
CA VAL A 171 -0.12 -0.19 -2.79
C VAL A 171 0.54 0.18 -1.46
N VAL A 172 1.78 -0.24 -1.26
CA VAL A 172 2.61 0.18 -0.12
C VAL A 172 3.58 1.26 -0.58
N CYS A 173 3.43 2.48 -0.10
CA CYS A 173 4.36 3.59 -0.30
C CYS A 173 5.48 3.48 0.74
N PHE A 174 6.75 3.48 0.34
CA PHE A 174 7.84 3.24 1.30
C PHE A 174 9.11 4.08 1.08
N ALA A 175 9.23 4.79 -0.04
CA ALA A 175 10.32 5.74 -0.27
C ALA A 175 9.83 6.86 -1.20
N TYR A 176 10.61 7.94 -1.31
CA TYR A 176 10.31 9.04 -2.21
C TYR A 176 11.58 9.70 -2.74
N ARG A 177 11.43 10.50 -3.80
CA ARG A 177 12.46 11.41 -4.31
C ARG A 177 11.82 12.72 -4.78
N PHE A 178 12.53 13.83 -4.57
CA PHE A 178 12.23 15.10 -5.22
C PHE A 178 13.06 15.21 -6.50
N CYS A 179 12.43 15.59 -7.61
CA CYS A 179 13.11 15.77 -8.88
C CYS A 179 13.71 17.17 -8.98
N SER A 180 14.99 17.27 -9.37
CA SER A 180 15.64 18.56 -9.59
C SER A 180 15.53 18.94 -11.07
N GLY A 181 14.75 19.99 -11.37
CA GLY A 181 14.57 20.40 -12.77
C GLY A 181 13.45 21.40 -13.09
N GLY A 182 12.50 21.63 -12.18
CA GLY A 182 11.50 22.70 -12.34
C GLY A 182 10.15 22.33 -11.74
N GLY A 183 9.88 22.82 -10.53
CA GLY A 183 8.62 22.63 -9.81
C GLY A 183 8.67 21.47 -8.81
N ASP A 184 7.76 21.48 -7.84
CA ASP A 184 7.64 20.60 -6.68
C ASP A 184 7.28 19.14 -7.05
N GLU A 185 7.90 18.60 -8.10
CA GLU A 185 7.67 17.24 -8.59
C GLU A 185 8.32 16.24 -7.63
N MET A 186 7.46 15.40 -7.06
CA MET A 186 7.85 14.36 -6.12
C MET A 186 7.33 13.03 -6.63
N HIS A 187 8.22 12.04 -6.61
CA HIS A 187 7.88 10.66 -6.94
C HIS A 187 7.90 9.80 -5.69
N VAL A 188 6.88 8.97 -5.52
CA VAL A 188 6.79 8.00 -4.43
C VAL A 188 7.06 6.61 -5.00
N LEU A 189 7.99 5.90 -4.37
CA LEU A 189 8.26 4.50 -4.69
C LEU A 189 7.24 3.64 -3.97
N VAL A 190 6.46 2.90 -4.75
CA VAL A 190 5.44 1.99 -4.24
C VAL A 190 5.81 0.54 -4.51
N ARG A 191 5.33 -0.35 -3.66
CA ARG A 191 5.35 -1.80 -3.85
C ARG A 191 3.93 -2.30 -4.06
N ASP A 192 3.78 -3.13 -5.07
CA ASP A 192 2.50 -3.63 -5.54
C ASP A 192 2.39 -5.16 -5.36
N ASN A 193 1.19 -5.72 -5.49
CA ASN A 193 0.87 -7.13 -5.27
C ASN A 193 0.63 -7.94 -6.57
N HIS A 194 0.80 -7.33 -7.74
CA HIS A 194 0.43 -7.94 -9.02
C HIS A 194 1.32 -9.09 -9.50
N GLU A 195 2.48 -9.33 -8.89
CA GLU A 195 3.33 -10.49 -9.21
C GLU A 195 3.87 -11.16 -7.96
N ALA A 196 3.84 -12.50 -7.95
CA ALA A 196 4.28 -13.33 -6.84
C ALA A 196 5.81 -13.46 -6.72
N ALA A 197 6.55 -13.07 -7.76
CA ALA A 197 8.00 -13.13 -7.75
C ALA A 197 8.60 -11.95 -6.96
N ALA A 198 9.50 -12.27 -6.02
CA ALA A 198 10.43 -11.31 -5.41
C ALA A 198 9.86 -10.08 -4.65
N ASN A 199 8.75 -10.21 -3.91
CA ASN A 199 8.11 -9.11 -3.17
C ASN A 199 7.37 -8.09 -4.04
N GLY A 200 6.88 -8.50 -5.21
CA GLY A 200 6.04 -7.67 -6.08
C GLY A 200 6.81 -6.55 -6.80
N PRO A 201 6.25 -6.03 -7.91
CA PRO A 201 6.90 -4.97 -8.67
C PRO A 201 6.94 -3.68 -7.85
N GLN A 202 8.00 -2.89 -8.06
CA GLN A 202 8.14 -1.56 -7.51
C GLN A 202 7.94 -0.53 -8.61
N ARG A 203 7.31 0.61 -8.30
CA ARG A 203 6.99 1.64 -9.30
C ARG A 203 7.18 3.03 -8.72
N TRP A 204 7.75 3.94 -9.51
CA TRP A 204 7.69 5.36 -9.22
C TRP A 204 6.34 5.91 -9.65
N ILE A 205 5.65 6.57 -8.73
CA ILE A 205 4.34 7.19 -8.94
C ILE A 205 4.51 8.69 -8.72
N ASP A 206 4.00 9.50 -9.63
CA ASP A 206 3.80 10.93 -9.37
C ASP A 206 2.93 11.08 -8.13
N VAL A 207 3.42 11.82 -7.12
CA VAL A 207 2.72 11.95 -5.83
C VAL A 207 1.29 12.43 -6.01
N GLU A 208 1.01 13.25 -7.02
CA GLU A 208 -0.33 13.78 -7.29
C GLU A 208 -1.33 12.70 -7.71
N GLU A 209 -0.87 11.53 -8.16
CA GLU A 209 -1.73 10.38 -8.50
C GLU A 209 -2.11 9.54 -7.28
N ILE A 210 -1.56 9.83 -6.09
CA ILE A 210 -1.93 9.14 -4.86
C ILE A 210 -3.14 9.84 -4.24
N ASP A 211 -4.34 9.35 -4.53
CA ASP A 211 -5.61 9.86 -4.02
C ASP A 211 -5.67 9.95 -2.48
N THR A 212 -5.10 8.95 -1.81
CA THR A 212 -5.23 8.79 -0.35
C THR A 212 -4.04 8.05 0.21
N LEU A 213 -3.55 8.51 1.36
CA LEU A 213 -2.54 7.82 2.16
C LEU A 213 -3.12 7.41 3.52
N TYR A 214 -2.69 6.25 3.99
CA TYR A 214 -2.99 5.76 5.33
C TYR A 214 -1.68 5.54 6.08
N THR A 215 -1.45 6.35 7.12
CA THR A 215 -0.36 6.10 8.07
C THR A 215 -0.82 5.11 9.12
N LEU A 216 0.11 4.26 9.56
CA LEU A 216 -0.13 3.24 10.58
C LEU A 216 0.68 3.55 11.85
N SER A 217 0.14 3.16 12.99
CA SER A 217 0.86 3.09 14.26
C SER A 217 0.73 1.69 14.82
N VAL A 218 1.85 1.10 15.19
CA VAL A 218 1.92 -0.25 15.74
C VAL A 218 2.27 -0.22 17.22
N GLU A 219 1.84 -1.24 17.95
CA GLU A 219 2.38 -1.51 19.28
C GLU A 219 3.70 -2.24 19.13
N ARG A 220 4.68 -1.92 19.98
CA ARG A 220 5.96 -2.63 19.99
C ARG A 220 5.69 -4.07 20.44
N ALA A 221 6.03 -5.03 19.59
CA ALA A 221 5.96 -6.46 19.91
C ALA A 221 7.16 -6.89 20.77
#